data_AF-A0A7J2J931-F1
#
_entry.id   AF-A0A7J2J931-F1
#
_cell.length_a   1.000
_cell.length_b   1.000
_cell.length_c   1.000
_cell.angle_alpha   90.00
_cell.angle_beta   90.00
_cell.angle_gamma   90.00
#
_symmetry.space_group_name_H-M   'P 1'
#
loop_
_entity.id
_entity.type
_entity.pdbx_description
1 polymer ?
#
loop_
_entity_poly.entity_id
_entity_poly.type
_entity_poly.pdbx_seq_one_letter_code
_entity_poly.pdbx_strand_id
1 'polypeptide(L)'
;MKAAEVRPDMRRIELELKVLEVEEPRTYIRRDGKEGRVTTALAEDESGKIKISLWDTDIDRVKSGDHIKITNGYARLFRNEVHVSAGIYGKLEVFGK
;
A
#
# COMPACT_ATOMS: atom_id res chain seq x y z
N MET A 1 -5.87 11.50 -7.19
CA MET A 1 -5.76 12.13 -5.85
C MET A 1 -4.28 12.31 -5.53
N LYS A 2 -3.91 13.15 -4.57
CA LYS A 2 -2.52 13.28 -4.11
C LYS A 2 -2.30 12.61 -2.75
N ALA A 3 -1.09 12.12 -2.50
CA ALA A 3 -0.73 11.43 -1.26
C ALA A 3 -1.00 12.29 0.00
N ALA A 4 -0.66 13.58 -0.04
CA ALA A 4 -0.85 14.50 1.09
C ALA A 4 -2.33 14.79 1.42
N GLU A 5 -3.25 14.54 0.49
CA GLU A 5 -4.68 14.75 0.67
C GLU A 5 -5.37 13.54 1.33
N VAL A 6 -4.69 12.39 1.39
CA VAL A 6 -5.27 11.18 1.95
C VAL A 6 -5.49 11.35 3.46
N ARG A 7 -6.69 10.96 3.90
CA ARG A 7 -7.11 10.94 5.30
C ARG A 7 -7.58 9.54 5.68
N PRO A 8 -7.59 9.20 6.98
CA PRO A 8 -8.18 7.94 7.45
C PRO A 8 -9.61 7.75 6.94
N ASP A 9 -10.01 6.48 6.78
CA ASP A 9 -11.36 6.07 6.38
C ASP A 9 -11.80 6.45 4.96
N MET A 10 -10.95 7.14 4.20
CA MET A 10 -11.18 7.39 2.78
C MET A 10 -11.17 6.08 1.98
N ARG A 11 -12.03 6.02 0.95
CA ARG A 11 -12.21 4.88 0.05
C ARG A 11 -12.23 5.36 -1.40
N ARG A 12 -12.18 4.41 -2.35
CA ARG A 12 -12.10 4.70 -3.79
C ARG A 12 -10.91 5.61 -4.12
N ILE A 13 -9.81 5.39 -3.40
CA ILE A 13 -8.58 6.17 -3.57
C ILE A 13 -7.91 5.70 -4.86
N GLU A 14 -7.50 6.66 -5.69
CA GLU A 14 -6.63 6.44 -6.84
C GLU A 14 -5.35 7.27 -6.68
N LEU A 15 -4.22 6.57 -6.62
CA LEU A 15 -2.88 7.14 -6.41
C LEU A 15 -1.87 6.51 -7.36
N GLU A 16 -0.95 7.33 -7.83
CA GLU A 16 0.24 6.93 -8.58
C GLU A 16 1.45 7.39 -7.77
N LEU A 17 2.32 6.46 -7.42
CA LEU A 17 3.37 6.67 -6.43
C LEU A 17 4.66 5.99 -6.88
N LYS A 18 5.80 6.55 -6.49
CA LYS A 18 7.11 5.90 -6.58
C LYS A 18 7.45 5.25 -5.24
N VAL A 19 7.79 3.97 -5.25
CA VAL A 19 8.17 3.24 -4.04
C VAL A 19 9.59 3.61 -3.65
N LEU A 20 9.79 4.04 -2.42
CA LEU A 20 11.10 4.40 -1.87
C LEU A 20 11.74 3.21 -1.17
N GLU A 21 10.99 2.55 -0.30
CA GLU A 21 11.46 1.42 0.49
C GLU A 21 10.31 0.46 0.77
N VAL A 22 10.66 -0.82 0.99
CA VAL A 22 9.73 -1.87 1.40
C VAL A 22 10.30 -2.49 2.67
N GLU A 23 9.54 -2.41 3.76
CA GLU A 23 9.93 -2.99 5.06
C GLU A 23 9.95 -4.52 5.01
N GLU A 24 10.55 -5.14 6.03
CA GLU A 24 10.54 -6.60 6.19
C GLU A 24 9.12 -7.14 6.38
N PRO A 25 8.69 -8.14 5.58
CA PRO A 25 7.38 -8.75 5.71
C PRO A 25 7.17 -9.41 7.07
N ARG A 26 5.96 -9.23 7.62
CA ARG A 26 5.51 -9.89 8.84
C ARG A 26 4.42 -10.90 8.52
N THR A 27 4.44 -12.02 9.21
CA THR A 27 3.37 -13.04 9.11
C THR A 27 2.24 -12.73 10.08
N TYR A 28 1.02 -13.10 9.70
CA TYR A 28 -0.16 -13.03 10.56
C TYR A 28 -1.07 -14.23 10.28
N ILE A 29 -1.87 -14.62 11.26
CA ILE A 29 -2.89 -15.65 11.08
C ILE A 29 -4.16 -15.00 10.55
N ARG A 30 -4.60 -15.45 9.38
CA ARG A 30 -5.84 -15.01 8.74
C ARG A 30 -7.06 -15.62 9.44
N ARG A 31 -8.25 -15.09 9.15
CA ARG A 31 -9.51 -15.60 9.72
C ARG A 31 -9.82 -17.05 9.35
N ASP A 32 -9.30 -17.54 8.23
CA ASP A 32 -9.44 -18.92 7.78
C ASP A 32 -8.39 -19.87 8.40
N GLY A 33 -7.59 -19.39 9.35
CA GLY A 33 -6.54 -20.17 10.02
C GLY A 33 -5.26 -20.32 9.21
N LYS A 34 -5.19 -19.79 7.99
CA LYS A 34 -3.97 -19.82 7.16
C LYS A 34 -3.04 -18.67 7.51
N GLU A 35 -1.75 -18.86 7.25
CA GLU A 35 -0.79 -17.77 7.35
C GLU A 35 -0.93 -16.82 6.16
N GLY A 36 -0.95 -15.51 6.46
CA GLY A 36 -0.84 -14.44 5.49
C GLY A 36 0.40 -13.61 5.76
N ARG A 37 0.83 -12.82 4.78
CA ARG A 37 1.95 -11.88 4.92
C ARG A 37 1.46 -10.46 4.72
N VAL A 38 2.05 -9.52 5.46
CA VAL A 38 1.82 -8.10 5.30
C VAL A 38 3.14 -7.36 5.48
N THR A 39 3.39 -6.36 4.63
CA THR A 39 4.48 -5.40 4.85
C THR A 39 4.00 -3.98 4.60
N THR A 40 4.81 -3.03 5.06
CA THR A 40 4.65 -1.61 4.77
C THR A 40 5.69 -1.20 3.73
N ALA A 41 5.26 -0.51 2.70
CA ALA A 41 6.15 0.21 1.79
C ALA A 41 5.98 1.72 1.99
N LEU A 42 7.07 2.46 1.95
CA LEU A 42 7.02 3.92 1.86
C LEU A 42 7.03 4.30 0.39
N ALA A 43 6.08 5.12 -0.03
CA ALA A 43 5.99 5.61 -1.39
C ALA A 43 5.73 7.12 -1.40
N GLU A 44 6.07 7.79 -2.51
CA GLU A 44 5.92 9.23 -2.64
C GLU A 44 5.32 9.64 -3.99
N ASP A 45 4.63 10.76 -3.99
CA ASP A 45 4.34 11.57 -5.17
C ASP A 45 4.84 13.01 -4.96
N GLU A 46 4.53 13.89 -5.90
CA GLU A 46 4.90 15.32 -5.82
C GLU A 46 4.32 16.06 -4.61
N SER A 47 3.28 15.54 -3.97
CA SER A 47 2.64 16.17 -2.79
C SER A 47 3.26 15.72 -1.47
N GLY A 48 3.88 14.54 -1.44
CA GLY A 48 4.51 14.02 -0.23
C GLY A 48 4.57 12.50 -0.17
N LYS A 49 4.88 12.00 1.03
CA LYS A 49 5.10 10.59 1.32
C LYS A 49 3.88 9.95 1.97
N ILE A 50 3.64 8.68 1.67
CA ILE A 50 2.56 7.90 2.26
C ILE A 50 2.98 6.44 2.45
N LYS A 51 2.42 5.79 3.48
CA LYS A 51 2.64 4.38 3.74
C LYS A 51 1.62 3.52 3.00
N ILE A 52 2.11 2.50 2.32
CA ILE A 52 1.31 1.53 1.56
C ILE A 52 1.38 0.17 2.26
N SER A 53 0.23 -0.41 2.59
CA SER A 53 0.16 -1.78 3.10
C SER A 53 0.04 -2.77 1.93
N LEU A 54 1.09 -3.56 1.76
CA LEU A 54 1.20 -4.63 0.77
C LEU A 54 0.83 -5.96 1.41
N TRP A 55 0.02 -6.75 0.72
CA TRP A 55 -0.51 -8.01 1.23
C TRP A 55 -0.08 -9.18 0.36
N ASP A 56 0.23 -10.30 1.00
CA ASP A 56 0.45 -11.60 0.36
C ASP A 56 1.32 -11.52 -0.90
N THR A 57 0.72 -11.63 -2.10
CA THR A 57 1.43 -11.62 -3.38
C THR A 57 1.96 -10.25 -3.80
N ASP A 58 1.37 -9.15 -3.32
CA ASP A 58 1.84 -7.80 -3.66
C ASP A 58 3.22 -7.51 -3.07
N ILE A 59 3.56 -8.19 -1.97
CA ILE A 59 4.85 -8.08 -1.29
C ILE A 59 5.99 -8.50 -2.22
N ASP A 60 5.81 -9.60 -2.95
CA ASP A 60 6.86 -10.12 -3.83
C ASP A 60 6.92 -9.38 -5.18
N ARG A 61 5.85 -8.65 -5.53
CA ARG A 61 5.71 -7.90 -6.80
C ARG A 61 6.28 -6.49 -6.74
N VAL A 62 6.29 -5.87 -5.56
CA VAL A 62 6.68 -4.47 -5.38
C VAL A 62 8.10 -4.37 -4.82
N LYS A 63 8.96 -3.59 -5.47
CA LYS A 63 10.33 -3.35 -5.04
C LYS A 63 10.61 -1.85 -4.89
N SER A 64 11.65 -1.54 -4.12
CA SER A 64 12.16 -0.17 -4.03
C SER A 64 12.54 0.36 -5.41
N GLY A 65 12.00 1.54 -5.73
CA GLY A 65 12.16 2.29 -6.96
C GLY A 65 11.15 1.98 -8.07
N ASP A 66 10.24 1.02 -7.86
CA ASP A 66 9.14 0.79 -8.81
C ASP A 66 8.11 1.93 -8.75
N HIS A 67 7.41 2.14 -9.85
CA HIS A 67 6.22 2.99 -9.88
C HIS A 67 4.99 2.11 -9.70
N ILE A 68 4.08 2.51 -8.81
CA ILE A 68 2.86 1.77 -8.55
C ILE A 68 1.64 2.64 -8.77
N LYS A 69 0.56 2.01 -9.24
CA LYS A 69 -0.78 2.61 -9.25
C LYS A 69 -1.71 1.79 -8.38
N ILE A 70 -2.39 2.48 -7.47
CA ILE A 70 -3.45 1.91 -6.65
C ILE A 70 -4.77 2.44 -7.19
N THR A 71 -5.68 1.54 -7.53
CA THR A 71 -7.03 1.86 -7.99
C THR A 71 -8.05 1.26 -7.04
N ASN A 72 -9.07 2.05 -6.68
CA ASN A 72 -10.10 1.67 -5.72
C ASN A 72 -9.53 1.24 -4.35
N GLY A 73 -8.45 1.92 -3.91
CA GLY A 73 -7.84 1.69 -2.61
C GLY A 73 -8.63 2.29 -1.46
N TYR A 74 -8.21 1.98 -0.24
CA TYR A 74 -8.74 2.54 0.99
C TYR A 74 -7.61 2.95 1.93
N ALA A 75 -7.86 4.00 2.71
CA ALA A 75 -6.97 4.48 3.75
C ALA A 75 -7.47 3.98 5.11
N ARG A 76 -6.55 3.58 5.97
CA ARG A 76 -6.82 3.21 7.36
C ARG A 76 -5.80 3.87 8.27
N LEU A 77 -6.21 4.15 9.50
CA LEU A 77 -5.27 4.53 10.54
C LEU A 77 -4.64 3.27 11.15
N PHE A 78 -3.32 3.20 11.17
CA PHE A 78 -2.56 2.15 11.84
C PHE A 78 -1.42 2.79 12.63
N ARG A 79 -1.38 2.55 13.96
CA ARG A 79 -0.38 3.16 14.86
C ARG A 79 -0.24 4.69 14.71
N ASN A 80 -1.37 5.39 14.57
CA ASN A 80 -1.45 6.83 14.32
C ASN A 80 -0.89 7.31 12.97
N GLU A 81 -0.63 6.40 12.04
CA GLU A 81 -0.19 6.72 10.68
C GLU A 81 -1.25 6.30 9.66
N VAL A 82 -1.37 7.07 8.57
CA VAL A 82 -2.28 6.75 7.48
C VAL A 82 -1.61 5.74 6.56
N HIS A 83 -2.25 4.59 6.41
CA HIS A 83 -1.84 3.54 5.49
C HIS A 83 -2.86 3.37 4.38
N VAL A 84 -2.42 3.35 3.13
CA VAL A 84 -3.27 3.04 1.97
C VAL A 84 -3.05 1.60 1.53
N SER A 85 -4.11 0.92 1.15
CA SER A 85 -4.05 -0.42 0.58
C SER A 85 -5.06 -0.59 -0.54
N ALA A 86 -4.74 -1.41 -1.54
CA ALA A 86 -5.70 -1.79 -2.57
C ALA A 86 -6.85 -2.61 -1.98
N GLY A 87 -6.56 -3.50 -1.02
CA GLY A 87 -7.55 -4.42 -0.48
C GLY A 87 -8.10 -5.40 -1.52
N ILE A 88 -9.13 -6.15 -1.14
CA ILE A 88 -9.70 -7.23 -1.99
C ILE A 88 -10.49 -6.71 -3.20
N TYR A 89 -10.95 -5.46 -3.17
CA TYR A 89 -11.73 -4.83 -4.24
C TYR A 89 -10.94 -3.79 -5.04
N GLY A 90 -9.72 -3.48 -4.60
CA GLY A 90 -8.83 -2.59 -5.33
C GLY A 90 -7.84 -3.37 -6.16
N LYS A 91 -7.05 -2.61 -6.92
CA LYS A 91 -6.00 -3.14 -7.78
C LYS A 91 -4.70 -2.42 -7.46
N LEU A 92 -3.61 -3.19 -7.37
CA LEU A 92 -2.24 -2.67 -7.33
C LEU A 92 -1.53 -3.09 -8.63
N GLU A 93 -1.12 -2.09 -9.38
CA GLU A 93 -0.36 -2.23 -10.62
C GLU A 93 1.07 -1.75 -10.39
N VAL A 94 2.04 -2.53 -10.85
CA VAL A 94 3.46 -2.23 -10.74
C VAL A 94 3.98 -1.98 -12.14
N PHE A 95 4.54 -0.80 -12.34
CA PHE A 95 5.29 -0.40 -13.51
C PHE A 95 6.76 -0.43 -13.07
N GLY A 96 7.57 -1.23 -13.75
CA GLY A 96 8.97 -1.41 -13.38
C GLY A 96 9.76 -0.10 -13.36
N LYS A 97 11.01 -0.19 -12.92
CA LYS A 97 11.98 0.93 -12.92
C LYS A 97 12.20 1.55 -14.29
#